data_AF-X1I9E2-F1
#
_entry.id   AF-X1I9E2-F1
#
_cell.length_a   1.000
_cell.length_b   1.000
_cell.length_c   1.000
_cell.angle_alpha   90.00
_cell.angle_beta   90.00
_cell.angle_gamma   90.00
#
_symmetry.space_group_name_H-M   'P 1'
#
loop_
_entity.id
_entity.type
_entity.pdbx_description
1 polymer ?
#
loop_
_entity_poly.entity_id
_entity_poly.type
_entity_poly.pdbx_seq_one_letter_code
_entity_poly.pdbx_strand_id
1 'polypeptide(L)'
;KINALPATQRLLEKIREQTKSSPYALLGMHYVLLGSKHGGKFIAKICQEKYQFSDGLGVCYFDPYGPNFMPIWKSFREEMNQHQFEPEEIERICAAAATMFRAVTEIGDELMPLVKA
;
A
#
# COMPACT_ATOMS: atom_id res chain seq x y z
N LYS A 1 -18.73 -2.39 -13.80
CA LYS A 1 -17.37 -1.88 -14.11
C LYS A 1 -16.95 -1.01 -12.92
N ILE A 2 -15.80 -1.27 -12.30
CA ILE A 2 -15.33 -0.46 -11.14
C ILE A 2 -14.63 0.77 -11.71
N ASN A 3 -15.04 1.96 -11.28
CA ASN A 3 -14.43 3.23 -11.69
C ASN A 3 -13.64 3.81 -10.52
N ALA A 4 -12.44 4.32 -10.79
CA ALA A 4 -11.64 4.98 -9.78
C ALA A 4 -12.29 6.31 -9.39
N LEU A 5 -12.51 6.52 -8.08
CA LEU A 5 -12.94 7.80 -7.54
C LEU A 5 -11.81 8.86 -7.64
N PRO A 6 -12.13 10.15 -7.62
CA PRO A 6 -11.15 11.23 -7.73
C PRO A 6 -9.89 11.09 -6.86
N ALA A 7 -9.98 10.68 -5.59
CA ALA A 7 -8.80 10.49 -4.74
C ALA A 7 -7.88 9.37 -5.26
N THR A 8 -8.48 8.28 -5.74
CA THR A 8 -7.71 7.20 -6.39
C THR A 8 -7.05 7.69 -7.67
N GLN A 9 -7.73 8.50 -8.49
CA GLN A 9 -7.15 9.07 -9.71
C GLN A 9 -5.95 9.96 -9.40
N ARG A 10 -6.04 10.84 -8.39
CA ARG A 10 -4.91 11.66 -7.94
C ARG A 10 -3.72 10.84 -7.48
N LEU A 11 -3.96 9.73 -6.77
CA LEU A 11 -2.88 8.81 -6.39
C LEU A 11 -2.21 8.18 -7.62
N LEU A 12 -3.00 7.73 -8.60
CA LEU A 12 -2.48 7.15 -9.84
C LEU A 12 -1.64 8.14 -10.65
N GLU A 13 -2.05 9.41 -10.70
CA GLU A 13 -1.29 10.49 -11.32
C GLU A 13 0.04 10.73 -10.60
N LYS A 14 0.03 10.82 -9.27
CA LYS A 14 1.25 10.93 -8.45
C LYS A 14 2.21 9.77 -8.69
N ILE A 15 1.72 8.53 -8.75
CA ILE A 15 2.56 7.35 -9.06
C ILE A 15 3.21 7.48 -10.46
N ARG A 16 2.44 7.89 -11.47
CA ARG A 16 2.94 8.07 -12.84
C ARG A 16 3.97 9.19 -12.93
N GLU A 17 3.79 10.27 -12.18
CA GLU A 17 4.73 11.38 -12.12
C GLU A 17 6.07 10.93 -11.51
N GLN A 18 6.04 10.25 -10.37
CA GLN A 18 7.24 9.73 -9.70
C GLN A 18 8.02 8.75 -10.59
N THR A 19 7.33 7.96 -11.40
CA THR A 19 7.98 7.06 -12.38
C THR A 19 8.87 7.81 -13.38
N LYS A 20 8.55 9.07 -13.69
CA LYS A 20 9.30 9.91 -14.64
C LYS A 20 10.39 10.74 -13.98
N SER A 21 10.16 11.23 -12.77
CA SER A 21 11.06 12.18 -12.09
C SER A 21 12.03 11.53 -11.10
N SER A 22 11.60 10.49 -10.38
CA SER A 22 12.44 9.76 -9.44
C SER A 22 11.92 8.33 -9.23
N PRO A 23 12.38 7.35 -10.03
CA PRO A 23 11.94 5.96 -9.91
C PRO A 23 12.12 5.37 -8.51
N TYR A 24 13.18 5.77 -7.79
CA TYR A 24 13.42 5.32 -6.40
C TYR A 24 12.33 5.76 -5.42
N ALA A 25 11.66 6.88 -5.66
CA ALA A 25 10.55 7.34 -4.82
C ALA A 25 9.41 6.30 -4.74
N LEU A 26 9.24 5.47 -5.78
CA LEU A 26 8.26 4.38 -5.79
C LEU A 26 8.53 3.34 -4.69
N LEU A 27 9.78 3.18 -4.23
CA LEU A 27 10.13 2.29 -3.11
C LEU A 27 9.48 2.75 -1.81
N GLY A 28 9.35 4.07 -1.59
CA GLY A 28 8.65 4.63 -0.44
C GLY A 28 7.16 4.35 -0.47
N MET A 29 6.53 4.48 -1.64
CA MET A 29 5.13 4.10 -1.84
C MET A 29 4.92 2.61 -1.63
N HIS A 30 5.83 1.78 -2.15
CA HIS A 30 5.79 0.33 -1.99
C HIS A 30 5.99 -0.09 -0.53
N TYR A 31 6.89 0.55 0.22
CA TYR A 31 7.10 0.33 1.66
C TYR A 31 5.77 0.40 2.43
N VAL A 32 4.95 1.42 2.17
CA VAL A 32 3.65 1.59 2.84
C VAL A 32 2.68 0.48 2.46
N LEU A 33 2.57 0.16 1.17
CA LEU A 33 1.63 -0.88 0.69
C LEU A 33 2.04 -2.28 1.14
N LEU A 34 3.32 -2.62 1.11
CA LEU A 34 3.84 -3.90 1.58
C LEU A 34 3.72 -4.01 3.10
N GLY A 35 4.13 -2.97 3.82
CA GLY A 35 4.00 -2.91 5.28
C GLY A 35 2.55 -3.03 5.75
N SER A 36 1.60 -2.50 4.98
CA SER A 36 0.16 -2.60 5.29
C SER A 36 -0.33 -4.04 5.43
N LYS A 37 0.32 -5.02 4.78
CA LYS A 37 -0.09 -6.43 4.85
C LYS A 37 0.12 -7.05 6.23
N HIS A 38 1.03 -6.49 7.05
CA HIS A 38 1.20 -6.94 8.43
C HIS A 38 -0.05 -6.71 9.28
N GLY A 39 -0.72 -5.57 9.10
CA GLY A 39 -2.03 -5.28 9.69
C GLY A 39 -3.17 -5.92 8.90
N GLY A 40 -3.03 -5.97 7.58
CA GLY A 40 -4.01 -6.52 6.65
C GLY A 40 -4.46 -7.94 6.99
N LYS A 41 -3.55 -8.83 7.44
CA LYS A 41 -3.93 -10.19 7.87
C LYS A 41 -5.02 -10.23 8.96
N PHE A 42 -5.06 -9.25 9.85
CA PHE A 42 -6.11 -9.18 10.88
C PHE A 42 -7.45 -8.73 10.28
N ILE A 43 -7.41 -7.79 9.34
CA ILE A 43 -8.59 -7.36 8.57
C ILE A 43 -9.14 -8.53 7.75
N ALA A 44 -8.26 -9.30 7.09
CA ALA A 44 -8.64 -10.46 6.29
C ALA A 44 -9.43 -11.47 7.14
N LYS A 45 -8.91 -11.81 8.33
CA LYS A 45 -9.58 -12.71 9.28
C LYS A 45 -10.97 -12.21 9.68
N ILE A 46 -11.09 -10.93 10.05
CA ILE A 46 -12.37 -10.32 10.43
C ILE A 46 -13.36 -10.37 9.26
N CYS A 47 -12.93 -10.02 8.05
CA CYS A 47 -13.78 -10.06 6.87
C CYS A 47 -14.24 -11.48 6.54
N GLN A 48 -13.36 -12.48 6.62
CA GLN A 48 -13.73 -13.89 6.42
C GLN A 48 -14.81 -14.34 7.39
N GLU A 49 -14.63 -14.05 8.68
CA GLU A 49 -15.59 -14.42 9.72
C GLU A 49 -16.94 -13.71 9.53
N LYS A 50 -16.92 -12.40 9.24
CA LYS A 50 -18.15 -11.59 9.13
C LYS A 50 -18.96 -11.85 7.87
N TYR A 51 -18.29 -12.08 6.74
CA TYR A 51 -18.93 -12.27 5.45
C TYR A 51 -18.98 -13.73 5.00
N GLN A 52 -18.54 -14.66 5.86
CA GLN A 52 -18.51 -16.10 5.60
C GLN A 52 -17.76 -16.46 4.31
N PHE A 53 -16.69 -15.74 4.02
CA PHE A 53 -15.85 -16.04 2.86
C PHE A 53 -15.04 -17.31 3.09
N SER A 54 -15.04 -18.18 2.09
CA SER A 54 -14.26 -19.42 2.07
C SER A 54 -12.81 -19.14 1.67
N ASP A 55 -11.87 -19.83 2.33
CA ASP A 55 -10.50 -20.07 1.84
C ASP A 55 -9.75 -18.85 1.27
N GLY A 56 -9.89 -17.67 1.88
CA GLY A 56 -9.16 -16.46 1.44
C GLY A 56 -9.76 -15.74 0.22
N LEU A 57 -10.80 -16.30 -0.41
CA LEU A 57 -11.53 -15.64 -1.48
C LEU A 57 -12.15 -14.34 -0.95
N GLY A 58 -12.03 -13.25 -1.71
CA GLY A 58 -12.54 -11.93 -1.32
C GLY A 58 -11.64 -11.12 -0.36
N VAL A 59 -10.60 -11.71 0.23
CA VAL A 59 -9.67 -11.00 1.15
C VAL A 59 -8.20 -11.06 0.75
N CYS A 60 -7.89 -11.66 -0.41
CA CYS A 60 -6.52 -11.83 -0.90
C CYS A 60 -5.69 -10.53 -0.91
N TYR A 61 -6.29 -9.37 -1.16
CA TYR A 61 -5.57 -8.10 -1.08
C TYR A 61 -4.99 -7.81 0.32
N PHE A 62 -5.68 -8.20 1.37
CA PHE A 62 -5.28 -7.93 2.76
C PHE A 62 -4.21 -8.89 3.27
N ASP A 63 -4.28 -10.17 2.88
CA ASP A 63 -3.29 -11.20 3.23
C ASP A 63 -2.84 -12.02 2.00
N PRO A 64 -2.09 -11.41 1.06
CA PRO A 64 -1.70 -12.08 -0.17
C PRO A 64 -0.54 -13.08 0.02
N TYR A 65 0.16 -13.03 1.16
CA TYR A 65 1.38 -13.79 1.40
C TYR A 65 1.25 -14.82 2.52
N GLY A 66 0.23 -14.70 3.38
CA GLY A 66 0.01 -15.61 4.49
C GLY A 66 1.28 -15.79 5.34
N PRO A 67 1.71 -17.04 5.62
CA PRO A 67 2.91 -17.32 6.40
C PRO A 67 4.21 -16.72 5.84
N ASN A 68 4.25 -16.44 4.52
CA ASN A 68 5.45 -15.94 3.84
C ASN A 68 5.64 -14.42 3.99
N PHE A 69 4.70 -13.70 4.60
CA PHE A 69 4.80 -12.25 4.74
C PHE A 69 6.08 -11.81 5.47
N MET A 70 6.42 -12.45 6.61
CA MET A 70 7.57 -12.03 7.41
C MET A 70 8.91 -12.22 6.68
N PRO A 71 9.19 -13.36 6.02
CA PRO A 71 10.34 -13.49 5.12
C PRO A 71 10.41 -12.41 4.04
N ILE A 72 9.31 -12.13 3.34
CA ILE A 72 9.26 -11.11 2.27
C ILE A 72 9.56 -9.73 2.83
N TRP A 73 8.93 -9.36 3.96
CA TRP A 73 9.16 -8.08 4.61
C TRP A 73 10.61 -7.91 5.10
N LYS A 74 11.21 -9.00 5.57
CA LYS A 74 12.61 -9.01 5.97
C LYS A 74 13.52 -8.76 4.76
N SER A 75 13.34 -9.51 3.67
CA SER A 75 14.14 -9.36 2.43
C SER A 75 14.07 -7.92 1.91
N PHE A 76 12.87 -7.38 1.79
CA PHE A 76 12.67 -6.01 1.31
C PHE A 76 13.44 -4.98 2.15
N ARG A 77 13.36 -5.07 3.48
CA ARG A 77 14.09 -4.14 4.37
C ARG A 77 15.60 -4.31 4.28
N GLU A 78 16.07 -5.56 4.16
CA GLU A 78 17.50 -5.85 4.02
C GLU A 78 18.05 -5.28 2.71
N GLU A 79 17.34 -5.47 1.60
CA GLU A 79 17.70 -4.90 0.30
C GLU A 79 17.70 -3.36 0.33
N MET A 80 16.67 -2.74 0.93
CA MET A 80 16.61 -1.29 1.11
C MET A 80 17.77 -0.74 1.94
N ASN A 81 18.20 -1.46 2.98
CA ASN A 81 19.31 -1.03 3.84
C ASN A 81 20.69 -1.29 3.23
N GLN A 82 20.82 -2.29 2.36
CA GLN A 82 22.06 -2.60 1.65
C GLN A 82 22.32 -1.64 0.48
N HIS A 83 21.25 -1.10 -0.11
CA HIS A 83 21.38 -0.12 -1.17
C HIS A 83 21.95 1.19 -0.63
N GLN A 84 23.00 1.69 -1.29
CA GLN A 84 23.60 2.99 -0.97
C GLN A 84 22.84 4.09 -1.71
N PHE A 85 21.77 4.59 -1.10
CA PHE A 85 21.03 5.74 -1.62
C PHE A 85 21.76 7.04 -1.30
N GLU A 86 21.75 7.98 -2.24
CA GLU A 86 22.17 9.35 -1.96
C GLU A 86 21.20 10.03 -0.99
N PRO A 87 21.65 11.04 -0.21
CA PRO A 87 20.78 11.73 0.75
C PRO A 87 19.48 12.28 0.13
N GLU A 88 19.55 12.80 -1.09
CA GLU A 88 18.39 13.30 -1.83
C GLU A 88 17.42 12.17 -2.23
N GLU A 89 17.94 10.98 -2.54
CA GLU A 89 17.10 9.82 -2.87
C GLU A 89 16.36 9.32 -1.62
N ILE A 90 17.04 9.28 -0.47
CA ILE A 90 16.43 8.95 0.82
C ILE A 90 15.28 9.92 1.13
N GLU A 91 15.50 11.22 0.95
CA GLU A 91 14.47 12.23 1.15
C GLU A 91 13.26 11.99 0.25
N ARG A 92 13.49 11.73 -1.04
CA ARG A 92 12.43 11.44 -2.02
C ARG A 92 11.66 10.16 -1.67
N ILE A 93 12.34 9.10 -1.24
CA ILE A 93 11.73 7.84 -0.77
C ILE A 93 10.82 8.13 0.43
N CYS A 94 11.30 8.84 1.44
CA CYS A 94 10.53 9.19 2.63
C CYS A 94 9.32 10.08 2.29
N ALA A 95 9.50 11.08 1.43
CA ALA A 95 8.43 11.96 0.96
C ALA A 95 7.33 11.21 0.20
N ALA A 96 7.73 10.22 -0.61
CA ALA A 96 6.80 9.38 -1.35
C ALA A 96 6.04 8.39 -0.45
N ALA A 97 6.68 7.85 0.60
CA ALA A 97 5.99 7.09 1.63
C ALA A 97 4.92 7.93 2.34
N ALA A 98 5.27 9.15 2.76
CA ALA A 98 4.31 10.09 3.37
C ALA A 98 3.16 10.44 2.41
N THR A 99 3.45 10.54 1.11
CA THR A 99 2.43 10.75 0.07
C THR A 99 1.47 9.58 -0.04
N MET A 100 1.97 8.34 0.04
CA MET A 100 1.11 7.14 0.02
C MET A 100 0.22 7.08 1.27
N PHE A 101 0.76 7.38 2.46
CA PHE A 101 -0.06 7.45 3.69
C PHE A 101 -1.21 8.45 3.55
N ARG A 102 -0.93 9.67 3.10
CA ARG A 102 -1.97 10.69 2.87
C ARG A 102 -3.00 10.22 1.86
N ALA A 103 -2.56 9.63 0.76
CA ALA A 103 -3.47 9.19 -0.30
C ALA A 103 -4.41 8.06 0.17
N VAL A 104 -3.95 7.12 0.99
CA VAL A 104 -4.81 6.09 1.59
C VAL A 104 -5.88 6.72 2.50
N THR A 105 -5.51 7.74 3.29
CA THR A 105 -6.47 8.51 4.08
C THR A 105 -7.49 9.23 3.19
N GLU A 106 -7.04 9.96 2.17
CA GLU A 106 -7.94 10.67 1.23
C GLU A 106 -8.92 9.71 0.53
N ILE A 107 -8.46 8.52 0.15
CA ILE A 107 -9.31 7.47 -0.43
C ILE A 107 -10.34 6.99 0.60
N GLY A 108 -9.92 6.77 1.85
CA GLY A 108 -10.82 6.41 2.95
C GLY A 108 -11.89 7.47 3.18
N ASP A 109 -11.50 8.73 3.24
CA ASP A 109 -12.41 9.87 3.44
C ASP A 109 -13.43 9.99 2.30
N GLU A 110 -13.03 9.69 1.06
CA GLU A 110 -13.93 9.70 -0.10
C GLU A 110 -14.89 8.49 -0.11
N LEU A 111 -14.46 7.33 0.38
CA LEU A 111 -15.27 6.11 0.47
C LEU A 111 -16.29 6.15 1.61
N MET A 112 -15.91 6.70 2.77
CA MET A 112 -16.71 6.62 4.00
C MET A 112 -18.15 7.16 3.87
N PRO A 113 -18.42 8.30 3.20
CA PRO A 113 -19.77 8.79 2.97
C PRO A 113 -20.63 7.85 2.12
N LEU A 114 -20.00 7.10 1.20
CA LEU A 114 -20.70 6.20 0.27
C LEU A 114 -21.17 4.91 0.94
N VAL A 115 -20.55 4.52 2.05
CA VAL A 115 -20.89 3.30 2.81
C VAL A 115 -21.96 3.57 3.88
N LYS A 116 -22.18 4.84 4.25
CA LYS A 116 -23.18 5.26 5.24
C LYS A 116 -24.54 5.67 4.64
N ALA A 117 -24.68 5.61 3.31
CA ALA A 117 -25.91 5.87 2.57
C ALA A 117 -26.67 4.56 2.30
#